data_AF-A0A7C7JFM7-F1
#
_entry.id   AF-A0A7C7JFM7-F1
#
_cell.length_a   1.000
_cell.length_b   1.000
_cell.length_c   1.000
_cell.angle_alpha   90.00
_cell.angle_beta   90.00
_cell.angle_gamma   90.00
#
_symmetry.space_group_name_H-M   'P 1'
#
loop_
_entity.id
_entity.type
_entity.pdbx_description
1 polymer ?
#
loop_
_entity_poly.entity_id
_entity_poly.type
_entity_poly.pdbx_seq_one_letter_code
_entity_poly.pdbx_strand_id
1 'polypeptide(L)'
;MEKHDITIRHDEHEAQEVRVSIIEACTRKTDVRNIWRWTKRQQLQDISDLLYSNGDEREDIWSREPPELRSVVRAQTAPHIAKYRKQLGMECVVFARGRWVCNNQEENKYYGQIVGQMPRKRIQVREWTRSHRRWTKGDTRVWKTDKCVEVMAKGSATNRIIEFRDLRTIQEMDSTIDEIQENVEGQGVTPKDKNVGLWNLGGVMESYTWLQMRAQHVDQTICAVSDGSVRDGQTGGTFAWALIHKGADDMYEQIGVEAMGRERWGETKLATHEAHSYRMEALGLLSVLHYLRTEMQWQGSVEVHMDSKSVIDTYKKCRYTQRAKWHRQRDKDVWKALKNEKIHWGNRAKIHQCAITK
;
A
#
# COMPACT_ATOMS: atom_id res chain seq x y z
N MET A 1 -46.85 -31.86 13.55
CA MET A 1 -45.52 -31.81 12.90
C MET A 1 -45.18 -30.35 12.73
N GLU A 2 -44.45 -29.82 13.71
CA GLU A 2 -44.14 -28.40 13.87
C GLU A 2 -43.03 -27.99 12.89
N LYS A 3 -43.25 -26.88 12.17
CA LYS A 3 -42.21 -26.15 11.44
C LYS A 3 -41.33 -25.46 12.47
N HIS A 4 -40.08 -25.90 12.60
CA HIS A 4 -39.07 -25.12 13.30
C HIS A 4 -38.37 -24.23 12.28
N ASP A 5 -38.76 -22.95 12.27
CA ASP A 5 -38.01 -21.88 11.64
C ASP A 5 -36.62 -21.80 12.31
N ILE A 6 -35.61 -22.30 11.63
CA ILE A 6 -34.22 -22.07 12.01
C ILE A 6 -33.91 -20.60 11.71
N THR A 7 -34.11 -19.75 12.70
CA THR A 7 -33.56 -18.39 12.68
C THR A 7 -32.07 -18.49 12.96
N ILE A 8 -31.24 -18.42 11.92
CA ILE A 8 -29.80 -18.18 12.11
C ILE A 8 -29.71 -16.74 12.66
N ARG A 9 -29.49 -16.63 13.97
CA ARG A 9 -29.05 -15.36 14.56
C ARG A 9 -27.69 -15.07 13.92
N HIS A 10 -27.65 -14.06 13.07
CA HIS A 10 -26.39 -13.37 12.83
C HIS A 10 -25.99 -12.79 14.18
N ASP A 11 -25.02 -13.42 14.84
CA ASP A 11 -24.25 -12.74 15.85
C ASP A 11 -23.61 -11.55 15.12
N GLU A 12 -24.24 -10.38 15.25
CA GLU A 12 -23.55 -9.10 15.19
C GLU A 12 -22.51 -9.14 16.30
N HIS A 13 -21.39 -9.79 16.04
CA HIS A 13 -20.15 -9.38 16.66
C HIS A 13 -19.89 -7.96 16.17
N GLU A 14 -20.48 -6.98 16.86
CA GLU A 14 -19.82 -5.70 17.09
C GLU A 14 -18.35 -6.05 17.33
N ALA A 15 -17.49 -5.67 16.39
CA ALA A 15 -16.07 -5.85 16.51
C ALA A 15 -15.62 -4.98 17.70
N GLN A 16 -15.72 -5.52 18.91
CA GLN A 16 -15.34 -4.85 20.13
C GLN A 16 -13.86 -4.51 19.98
N GLU A 17 -13.54 -3.22 19.87
CA GLU A 17 -12.18 -2.70 19.80
C GLU A 17 -11.41 -3.16 21.04
N VAL A 18 -10.71 -4.28 20.96
CA VAL A 18 -9.77 -4.66 22.02
C VAL A 18 -8.54 -3.77 21.85
N ARG A 19 -8.61 -2.57 22.41
CA ARG A 19 -7.44 -1.69 22.62
C ARG A 19 -6.52 -2.40 23.58
N VAL A 20 -5.39 -2.89 23.07
CA VAL A 20 -4.37 -3.54 23.88
C VAL A 20 -3.46 -2.47 24.45
N SER A 21 -3.30 -2.45 25.78
CA SER A 21 -2.36 -1.52 26.42
C SER A 21 -0.91 -1.96 26.21
N ILE A 22 0.02 -1.02 26.27
CA ILE A 22 1.46 -1.31 26.16
C ILE A 22 1.92 -2.25 27.28
N ILE A 23 1.38 -2.07 28.49
CA ILE A 23 1.73 -2.88 29.67
C ILE A 23 1.22 -4.32 29.53
N GLU A 24 0.01 -4.53 29.00
CA GLU A 24 -0.52 -5.88 28.73
C GLU A 24 0.26 -6.59 27.62
N ALA A 25 0.69 -5.85 26.60
CA ALA A 25 1.52 -6.41 25.53
C ALA A 25 2.93 -6.80 26.01
N CYS A 26 3.48 -6.12 27.03
CA CYS A 26 4.81 -6.37 27.56
C CYS A 26 4.77 -7.35 28.74
N THR A 27 4.64 -8.64 28.44
CA THR A 27 4.44 -9.72 29.43
C THR A 27 5.70 -10.23 30.12
N ARG A 28 6.90 -9.90 29.61
CA ARG A 28 8.17 -10.34 30.23
C ARG A 28 8.37 -9.59 31.55
N LYS A 29 8.62 -10.33 32.64
CA LYS A 29 8.87 -9.77 33.99
C LYS A 29 10.14 -8.90 34.06
N THR A 30 11.11 -9.17 33.19
CA THR A 30 12.30 -8.33 33.02
C THR A 30 11.90 -6.97 32.46
N ASP A 31 12.39 -5.89 33.07
CA ASP A 31 12.15 -4.50 32.65
C ASP A 31 10.73 -3.92 32.80
N VAL A 32 9.75 -4.65 33.35
CA VAL A 32 8.37 -4.14 33.57
C VAL A 32 8.36 -2.78 34.28
N ARG A 33 9.20 -2.59 35.30
CA ARG A 33 9.32 -1.31 36.01
C ARG A 33 9.85 -0.18 35.12
N ASN A 34 10.80 -0.49 34.23
CA ASN A 34 11.37 0.48 33.30
C ASN A 34 10.34 0.86 32.22
N ILE A 35 9.61 -0.12 31.69
CA ILE A 35 8.52 0.08 30.73
C ILE A 35 7.41 0.93 31.36
N TRP A 36 6.97 0.60 32.58
CA TRP A 36 5.94 1.36 33.30
C TRP A 36 6.35 2.81 33.60
N ARG A 37 7.59 3.04 34.04
CA ARG A 37 8.11 4.40 34.24
C ARG A 37 8.16 5.18 32.94
N TRP A 38 8.55 4.52 31.86
CA TRP A 38 8.61 5.13 30.53
C TRP A 38 7.23 5.48 30.00
N THR A 39 6.26 4.56 30.02
CA THR A 39 4.88 4.83 29.60
C THR A 39 4.25 5.97 30.41
N LYS A 40 4.45 6.00 31.73
CA LYS A 40 3.98 7.12 32.57
C LYS A 40 4.64 8.46 32.23
N ARG A 41 5.95 8.48 32.03
CA ARG A 41 6.70 9.71 31.71
C ARG A 41 6.36 10.26 30.33
N GLN A 42 6.21 9.39 29.34
CA GLN A 42 5.83 9.75 27.97
C GLN A 42 4.31 9.87 27.79
N GLN A 43 3.53 9.50 28.81
CA GLN A 43 2.06 9.49 28.81
C GLN A 43 1.48 8.62 27.68
N LEU A 44 2.06 7.44 27.51
CA LEU A 44 1.63 6.42 26.54
C LEU A 44 0.81 5.35 27.28
N GLN A 45 -0.28 4.90 26.68
CA GLN A 45 -1.16 3.90 27.27
C GLN A 45 -1.34 2.71 26.33
N ASP A 46 -1.66 2.96 25.07
CA ASP A 46 -2.11 1.96 24.11
C ASP A 46 -1.06 1.69 23.03
N ILE A 47 -1.15 0.52 22.39
CA ILE A 47 -0.26 0.16 21.26
C ILE A 47 -0.34 1.21 20.13
N SER A 48 -1.49 1.85 19.94
CA SER A 48 -1.69 2.95 18.98
C SER A 48 -0.84 4.18 19.28
N ASP A 49 -0.45 4.40 20.53
CA ASP A 49 0.38 5.55 20.92
C ASP A 49 1.83 5.43 20.45
N LEU A 50 2.25 4.21 20.08
CA LEU A 50 3.55 3.91 19.50
C LEU A 50 3.62 4.24 18.00
N LEU A 51 2.47 4.53 17.39
CA LEU A 51 2.32 4.68 15.94
C LEU A 51 1.83 6.09 15.57
N TYR A 52 2.34 6.60 14.45
CA TYR A 52 1.74 7.72 13.74
C TYR A 52 0.42 7.29 13.08
N SER A 53 -0.40 8.25 12.67
CA SER A 53 -1.68 7.97 12.01
C SER A 53 -1.56 7.13 10.73
N ASN A 54 -0.43 7.19 10.03
CA ASN A 54 -0.12 6.36 8.86
C ASN A 54 0.33 4.93 9.20
N GLY A 55 0.45 4.58 10.49
CA GLY A 55 0.90 3.28 10.98
C GLY A 55 2.41 3.11 11.11
N ASP A 56 3.21 4.13 10.79
CA ASP A 56 4.66 4.13 11.04
C ASP A 56 4.96 4.25 12.54
N GLU A 57 6.11 3.74 12.97
CA GLU A 57 6.51 3.86 14.37
C GLU A 57 6.99 5.27 14.71
N ARG A 58 6.60 5.74 15.89
CA ARG A 58 7.09 6.99 16.45
C ARG A 58 8.52 6.84 16.92
N GLU A 59 9.42 7.61 16.32
CA GLU A 59 10.84 7.63 16.70
C GLU A 59 11.12 8.64 17.82
N ASP A 60 10.31 9.70 17.92
CA ASP A 60 10.49 10.79 18.88
C ASP A 60 10.40 10.31 20.34
N ILE A 61 9.51 9.36 20.63
CA ILE A 61 9.28 8.80 21.98
C ILE A 61 10.47 8.02 22.55
N TRP A 62 11.46 7.69 21.71
CA TRP A 62 12.67 6.95 22.10
C TRP A 62 13.90 7.83 22.27
N SER A 63 13.83 9.13 21.92
CA SER A 63 15.02 10.00 21.83
C SER A 63 15.76 10.20 23.16
N ARG A 64 15.12 9.89 24.29
CA ARG A 64 15.67 10.02 25.66
C ARG A 64 15.90 8.69 26.35
N GLU A 65 15.63 7.60 25.65
CA GLU A 65 15.54 6.28 26.25
C GLU A 65 16.72 5.40 25.87
N PRO A 66 17.17 4.50 26.76
CA PRO A 66 18.21 3.54 26.43
C PRO A 66 17.79 2.66 25.23
N PRO A 67 18.72 2.34 24.31
CA PRO A 67 18.46 1.42 23.19
C PRO A 67 17.89 0.07 23.63
N GLU A 68 18.28 -0.40 24.82
CA GLU A 68 17.84 -1.66 25.42
C GLU A 68 16.34 -1.62 25.72
N LEU A 69 15.85 -0.54 26.33
CA LEU A 69 14.42 -0.36 26.62
C LEU A 69 13.59 -0.34 25.33
N ARG A 70 14.07 0.38 24.31
CA ARG A 70 13.46 0.43 22.97
C ARG A 70 13.38 -0.97 22.35
N SER A 71 14.47 -1.73 22.40
CA SER A 71 14.53 -3.09 21.86
C SER A 71 13.54 -4.04 22.56
N VAL A 72 13.51 -3.99 23.90
CA VAL A 72 12.63 -4.83 24.73
C VAL A 72 11.15 -4.53 24.48
N VAL A 73 10.77 -3.25 24.38
CA VAL A 73 9.37 -2.87 24.10
C VAL A 73 9.02 -3.29 22.67
N ARG A 74 9.84 -2.97 21.66
CA ARG A 74 9.57 -3.33 20.26
C ARG A 74 9.39 -4.83 20.06
N ALA A 75 10.24 -5.64 20.67
CA ALA A 75 10.16 -7.09 20.55
C ALA A 75 8.84 -7.65 21.08
N GLN A 76 8.31 -7.07 22.17
CA GLN A 76 7.07 -7.53 22.80
C GLN A 76 5.81 -6.96 22.14
N THR A 77 5.86 -5.72 21.65
CA THR A 77 4.71 -5.06 21.02
C THR A 77 4.57 -5.38 19.54
N ALA A 78 5.60 -5.91 18.87
CA ALA A 78 5.58 -6.21 17.43
C ALA A 78 4.39 -7.06 16.95
N PRO A 79 3.97 -8.15 17.63
CA PRO A 79 2.79 -8.92 17.21
C PRO A 79 1.50 -8.10 17.29
N HIS A 80 1.37 -7.27 18.33
CA HIS A 80 0.21 -6.41 18.55
C HIS A 80 0.18 -5.26 17.54
N ILE A 81 1.32 -4.64 17.25
CA ILE A 81 1.47 -3.64 16.18
C ILE A 81 1.11 -4.26 14.83
N ALA A 82 1.56 -5.48 14.54
CA ALA A 82 1.23 -6.17 13.30
C ALA A 82 -0.27 -6.50 13.18
N LYS A 83 -0.95 -6.81 14.30
CA LYS A 83 -2.40 -7.01 14.35
C LYS A 83 -3.15 -5.68 14.17
N TYR A 84 -2.75 -4.65 14.91
CA TYR A 84 -3.30 -3.29 14.81
C TYR A 84 -3.19 -2.74 13.39
N ARG A 85 -2.02 -2.92 12.74
CA ARG A 85 -1.81 -2.51 11.33
C ARG A 85 -2.71 -3.24 10.34
N LYS A 86 -3.12 -4.48 10.61
CA LYS A 86 -4.09 -5.23 9.77
C LYS A 86 -5.53 -4.74 9.95
N GLN A 87 -5.81 -4.07 11.07
CA GLN A 87 -7.13 -3.53 11.44
C GLN A 87 -7.27 -2.04 11.10
N LEU A 88 -6.31 -1.44 10.39
CA LEU A 88 -6.29 -0.02 10.04
C LEU A 88 -7.43 0.34 9.04
N GLY A 89 -8.60 0.57 9.60
CA GLY A 89 -9.63 1.55 9.21
C GLY A 89 -10.07 2.39 10.42
N MET A 90 -9.31 2.34 11.52
CA MET A 90 -9.66 2.97 12.80
C MET A 90 -9.03 4.36 12.93
N GLU A 91 -9.82 5.27 13.48
CA GLU A 91 -9.48 6.66 13.80
C GLU A 91 -8.25 6.74 14.73
N CYS A 92 -7.06 6.86 14.16
CA CYS A 92 -5.89 7.25 14.96
C CYS A 92 -6.17 8.62 15.59
N VAL A 93 -5.99 8.73 16.91
CA VAL A 93 -6.23 9.98 17.65
C VAL A 93 -5.07 10.96 17.39
N VAL A 94 -5.09 11.59 16.22
CA VAL A 94 -4.05 12.51 15.69
C VAL A 94 -3.72 13.65 16.67
N PHE A 95 -4.69 14.08 17.48
CA PHE A 95 -4.56 15.24 18.35
C PHE A 95 -4.33 14.88 19.83
N ALA A 96 -3.80 13.69 20.11
CA ALA A 96 -3.41 13.28 21.46
C ALA A 96 -2.19 14.07 21.98
N ARG A 97 -2.07 14.18 23.31
CA ARG A 97 -0.92 14.80 23.96
C ARG A 97 0.38 14.07 23.58
N GLY A 98 1.45 14.84 23.41
CA GLY A 98 2.76 14.34 23.01
C GLY A 98 2.96 14.15 21.50
N ARG A 99 1.89 14.21 20.69
CA ARG A 99 1.99 14.18 19.22
C ARG A 99 2.52 15.51 18.67
N TRP A 100 3.08 15.44 17.47
CA TRP A 100 3.63 16.59 16.76
C TRP A 100 2.70 17.00 15.64
N VAL A 101 2.47 18.30 15.53
CA VAL A 101 1.62 18.88 14.51
C VAL A 101 2.30 20.07 13.86
N CYS A 102 1.97 20.34 12.60
CA CYS A 102 2.25 21.62 11.97
C CYS A 102 0.95 22.38 11.71
N ASN A 103 1.02 23.70 11.85
CA ASN A 103 -0.08 24.60 11.52
C ASN A 103 0.13 25.13 10.09
N ASN A 104 -0.83 24.84 9.21
CA ASN A 104 -0.77 25.18 7.78
C ASN A 104 -1.46 26.52 7.44
N GLN A 105 -1.83 27.35 8.43
CA GLN A 105 -2.55 28.62 8.17
C GLN A 105 -1.68 29.79 7.71
N GLU A 106 -0.41 29.80 8.04
CA GLU A 106 0.45 30.97 7.82
C GLU A 106 1.45 30.69 6.70
N GLU A 107 1.90 31.74 6.00
CA GLU A 107 2.96 31.66 4.97
C GLU A 107 4.22 30.95 5.50
N ASN A 108 4.37 30.91 6.83
CA ASN A 108 5.35 30.12 7.55
C ASN A 108 4.71 28.90 8.24
N LYS A 109 5.28 27.71 8.00
CA LYS A 109 4.92 26.50 8.74
C LYS A 109 5.43 26.60 10.18
N TYR A 110 4.51 26.59 11.15
CA TYR A 110 4.84 26.46 12.57
C TYR A 110 4.70 25.02 13.01
N TYR A 111 5.68 24.54 13.78
CA TYR A 111 5.70 23.18 14.30
C TYR A 111 5.56 23.19 15.81
N GLY A 112 4.88 22.20 16.36
CA GLY A 112 4.79 22.10 17.80
C GLY A 112 4.31 20.77 18.33
N GLN A 113 4.57 20.56 19.62
CA GLN A 113 4.18 19.36 20.34
C GLN A 113 2.91 19.64 21.15
N ILE A 114 1.90 18.78 21.03
CA ILE A 114 0.65 18.91 21.77
C ILE A 114 0.93 18.68 23.25
N VAL A 115 0.62 19.66 24.10
CA VAL A 115 0.75 19.58 25.56
C VAL A 115 -0.59 19.43 26.27
N GLY A 116 -1.70 19.71 25.58
CA GLY A 116 -3.04 19.54 26.12
C GLY A 116 -4.12 19.63 25.06
N GLN A 117 -5.26 19.01 25.32
CA GLN A 117 -6.48 19.17 24.52
C GLN A 117 -7.36 20.24 25.15
N MET A 118 -8.04 21.02 24.31
CA MET A 118 -8.95 22.08 24.73
C MET A 118 -10.33 21.85 24.12
N PRO A 119 -11.41 22.36 24.76
CA PRO A 119 -12.75 22.32 24.16
C PRO A 119 -12.80 23.01 22.79
N ARG A 120 -13.83 22.69 22.00
CA ARG A 120 -14.13 23.32 20.70
C ARG A 120 -13.05 23.13 19.63
N LYS A 121 -12.54 21.90 19.47
CA LYS A 121 -11.57 21.55 18.40
C LYS A 121 -10.29 22.40 18.46
N ARG A 122 -9.75 22.57 19.67
CA ARG A 122 -8.52 23.31 19.93
C ARG A 122 -7.51 22.44 20.66
N ILE A 123 -6.24 22.72 20.43
CA ILE A 123 -5.12 22.06 21.09
C ILE A 123 -4.17 23.10 21.64
N GLN A 124 -3.62 22.81 22.81
CA GLN A 124 -2.53 23.59 23.37
C GLN A 124 -1.21 22.96 22.89
N VAL A 125 -0.39 23.75 22.21
CA VAL A 125 0.80 23.32 21.49
C VAL A 125 2.00 24.11 21.99
N ARG A 126 3.09 23.42 22.31
CA ARG A 126 4.38 24.06 22.56
C ARG A 126 5.10 24.24 21.24
N GLU A 127 5.30 25.48 20.82
CA GLU A 127 5.88 25.80 19.52
C GLU A 127 7.38 25.53 19.49
N TRP A 128 7.88 25.21 18.30
CA TRP A 128 9.30 25.05 18.01
C TRP A 128 9.67 25.92 16.82
N THR A 129 10.71 26.71 17.00
CA THR A 129 11.22 27.64 15.99
C THR A 129 12.62 27.22 15.57
N ARG A 130 12.96 27.48 14.30
CA ARG A 130 14.28 27.18 13.77
C ARG A 130 15.16 28.43 13.83
N SER A 131 16.20 28.40 14.64
CA SER A 131 17.24 29.44 14.70
C SER A 131 18.60 28.82 14.36
N HIS A 132 19.32 29.40 13.39
CA HIS A 132 20.68 28.98 13.02
C HIS A 132 20.84 27.45 12.84
N ARG A 133 19.92 26.84 12.07
CA ARG A 133 19.85 25.38 11.81
C ARG A 133 19.53 24.50 13.03
N ARG A 134 19.14 25.08 14.18
CA ARG A 134 18.69 24.35 15.37
C ARG A 134 17.23 24.64 15.67
N TRP A 135 16.51 23.60 16.09
CA TRP A 135 15.16 23.76 16.60
C TRP A 135 15.21 24.10 18.09
N THR A 136 14.59 25.21 18.46
CA THR A 136 14.50 25.71 19.83
C THR A 136 13.05 25.68 20.30
N LYS A 137 12.87 25.34 21.57
CA LYS A 137 11.55 25.34 22.23
C LYS A 137 11.12 26.78 22.45
N GLY A 138 9.93 27.12 21.97
CA GLY A 138 9.27 28.39 22.20
C GLY A 138 8.14 28.27 23.23
N ASP A 139 7.28 29.28 23.20
CA ASP A 139 6.14 29.40 24.09
C ASP A 139 5.01 28.42 23.75
N THR A 140 4.07 28.31 24.69
CA THR A 140 2.88 27.50 24.52
C THR A 140 1.76 28.35 23.95
N ARG A 141 1.18 27.91 22.82
CA ARG A 141 0.09 28.59 22.12
C ARG A 141 -1.12 27.67 21.96
N VAL A 142 -2.24 28.24 21.55
CA VAL A 142 -3.48 27.49 21.27
C VAL A 142 -3.72 27.50 19.77
N TRP A 143 -3.78 26.30 19.17
CA TRP A 143 -4.03 26.11 17.74
C TRP A 143 -5.40 25.45 17.53
N LYS A 144 -6.03 25.69 16.37
CA LYS A 144 -7.28 25.02 15.97
C LYS A 144 -6.95 23.72 15.24
N THR A 145 -7.63 22.62 15.58
CA THR A 145 -7.29 21.28 15.06
C THR A 145 -7.57 21.14 13.56
N ASP A 146 -8.55 21.85 13.00
CA ASP A 146 -8.87 21.87 11.57
C ASP A 146 -7.76 22.49 10.70
N LYS A 147 -6.80 23.14 11.34
CA LYS A 147 -5.65 23.80 10.71
C LYS A 147 -4.33 23.09 10.97
N CYS A 148 -4.39 22.01 11.74
CA CYS A 148 -3.24 21.24 12.15
C CYS A 148 -3.21 19.90 11.42
N VAL A 149 -2.04 19.50 10.94
CA VAL A 149 -1.80 18.15 10.44
C VAL A 149 -0.70 17.50 11.26
N GLU A 150 -0.77 16.18 11.41
CA GLU A 150 0.27 15.43 12.12
C GLU A 150 1.58 15.47 11.34
N VAL A 151 2.71 15.53 12.05
CA VAL A 151 4.04 15.49 11.45
C VAL A 151 4.95 14.52 12.19
N MET A 152 5.96 14.00 11.47
CA MET A 152 7.04 13.23 12.08
C MET A 152 8.12 14.17 12.59
N ALA A 153 8.60 13.92 13.82
CA ALA A 153 9.72 14.64 14.40
C ALA A 153 10.93 13.71 14.50
N LYS A 154 12.06 14.10 13.89
CA LYS A 154 13.30 13.33 13.95
C LYS A 154 14.24 13.89 15.01
N GLY A 155 14.55 13.06 16.02
CA GLY A 155 15.54 13.35 17.05
C GLY A 155 16.97 13.01 16.64
N SER A 156 17.95 13.68 17.25
CA SER A 156 19.37 13.31 17.24
C SER A 156 19.68 12.30 18.34
N ALA A 157 20.82 11.62 18.23
CA ALA A 157 21.40 10.83 19.33
C ALA A 157 21.65 11.67 20.60
N THR A 158 21.76 12.99 20.46
CA THR A 158 21.88 13.97 21.55
C THR A 158 20.54 14.57 21.98
N ASN A 159 19.42 13.93 21.61
CA ASN A 159 18.08 14.29 22.03
C ASN A 159 17.68 15.73 21.66
N ARG A 160 18.07 16.16 20.45
CA ARG A 160 17.64 17.41 19.82
C ARG A 160 16.76 17.10 18.62
N ILE A 161 15.68 17.84 18.42
CA ILE A 161 14.94 17.74 17.16
C ILE A 161 15.81 18.32 16.06
N ILE A 162 16.07 17.52 15.02
CA ILE A 162 16.87 17.92 13.86
C ILE A 162 15.96 18.33 12.72
N GLU A 163 14.82 17.67 12.58
CA GLU A 163 13.99 17.77 11.39
C GLU A 163 12.52 17.47 11.72
N PHE A 164 11.60 18.18 11.08
CA PHE A 164 10.20 17.81 10.98
C PHE A 164 9.91 17.39 9.53
N ARG A 165 9.11 16.34 9.36
CA ARG A 165 8.65 15.88 8.05
C ARG A 165 7.15 15.74 8.10
N ASP A 166 6.49 16.17 7.03
CA ASP A 166 5.05 15.95 6.89
C ASP A 166 4.78 14.43 6.91
N LEU A 167 3.73 14.02 7.63
CA LEU A 167 3.24 12.65 7.54
C LEU A 167 2.61 12.51 6.18
N ARG A 168 3.30 11.81 5.29
CA ARG A 168 2.76 11.49 3.97
C ARG A 168 1.48 10.70 4.18
N THR A 169 0.42 11.16 3.54
CA THR A 169 -0.81 10.37 3.43
C THR A 169 -0.43 9.02 2.78
N ILE A 170 -1.14 7.91 3.07
CA ILE A 170 -0.83 6.60 2.45
C ILE A 170 -0.79 6.71 0.90
N GLN A 171 -1.52 7.68 0.32
CA GLN A 171 -1.47 8.05 -1.10
C GLN A 171 -0.16 8.74 -1.54
N GLU A 172 0.48 9.54 -0.69
CA GLU A 172 1.68 10.34 -1.03
C GLU A 172 2.99 9.58 -0.77
N MET A 173 2.97 8.53 0.07
CA MET A 173 4.14 7.63 0.20
C MET A 173 4.45 6.87 -1.09
N ASP A 174 3.43 6.63 -1.92
CA ASP A 174 3.60 5.96 -3.21
C ASP A 174 4.17 6.92 -4.28
N SER A 175 3.77 8.20 -4.31
CA SER A 175 4.27 9.17 -5.30
C SER A 175 5.72 9.62 -5.09
N THR A 176 6.17 9.80 -3.84
CA THR A 176 7.55 10.28 -3.61
C THR A 176 8.63 9.20 -3.81
N ILE A 177 8.26 7.92 -3.91
CA ILE A 177 9.20 6.85 -4.29
C ILE A 177 9.47 6.92 -5.80
N ASP A 178 8.50 7.37 -6.59
CA ASP A 178 8.63 7.55 -8.03
C ASP A 178 9.43 8.83 -8.37
N GLU A 179 9.20 9.94 -7.66
CA GLU A 179 9.95 11.20 -7.87
C GLU A 179 11.44 11.12 -7.52
N ILE A 180 11.85 10.27 -6.58
CA ILE A 180 13.28 10.07 -6.25
C ILE A 180 13.99 9.28 -7.36
N GLN A 181 13.26 8.57 -8.24
CA GLN A 181 13.84 7.91 -9.41
C GLN A 181 13.81 8.77 -10.70
N GLU A 182 13.02 9.85 -10.74
CA GLU A 182 12.89 10.73 -11.92
C GLU A 182 13.87 11.91 -11.98
N ASN A 183 14.69 12.15 -10.95
CA ASN A 183 15.74 13.17 -11.01
C ASN A 183 17.03 12.70 -11.74
N VAL A 184 16.86 11.91 -12.80
CA VAL A 184 17.89 11.76 -13.84
C VAL A 184 17.27 12.23 -15.15
N GLU A 185 17.73 13.40 -15.57
CA GLU A 185 17.53 14.04 -16.88
C GLU A 185 16.16 14.67 -17.15
N GLY A 186 16.12 15.99 -16.96
CA GLY A 186 15.14 16.81 -17.64
C GLY A 186 15.40 16.85 -19.14
N GLN A 187 14.36 16.57 -19.92
CA GLN A 187 13.86 17.39 -21.02
C GLN A 187 12.57 16.73 -21.54
N GLY A 188 11.64 17.57 -22.01
CA GLY A 188 10.26 17.19 -22.29
C GLY A 188 10.06 16.07 -23.33
N VAL A 189 8.80 15.63 -23.38
CA VAL A 189 8.24 14.45 -24.07
C VAL A 189 8.39 13.17 -23.24
N THR A 190 7.29 12.76 -22.58
CA THR A 190 7.16 11.42 -21.98
C THR A 190 7.58 10.37 -23.01
N PRO A 191 8.70 9.64 -22.80
CA PRO A 191 9.06 8.55 -23.68
C PRO A 191 7.96 7.50 -23.61
N LYS A 192 7.51 6.96 -24.75
CA LYS A 192 6.75 5.71 -24.72
C LYS A 192 7.58 4.68 -23.95
N ASP A 193 7.05 4.15 -22.85
CA ASP A 193 7.67 3.05 -22.11
C ASP A 193 8.03 1.95 -23.12
N LYS A 194 9.34 1.67 -23.28
CA LYS A 194 9.78 0.67 -24.26
C LYS A 194 9.23 -0.70 -23.86
N ASN A 195 8.54 -1.38 -24.78
CA ASN A 195 8.15 -2.78 -24.60
C ASN A 195 9.42 -3.64 -24.42
N VAL A 196 9.71 -4.04 -23.18
CA VAL A 196 10.85 -4.90 -22.81
C VAL A 196 10.58 -6.40 -23.02
N GLY A 197 9.69 -6.74 -23.96
CA GLY A 197 9.23 -8.11 -24.21
C GLY A 197 8.01 -8.53 -23.39
N LEU A 198 7.25 -7.56 -22.86
CA LEU A 198 6.00 -7.81 -22.15
C LEU A 198 4.88 -8.25 -23.08
N TRP A 199 4.93 -7.93 -24.38
CA TRP A 199 3.98 -8.47 -25.36
C TRP A 199 4.62 -8.61 -26.74
N ASN A 200 4.26 -9.67 -27.45
CA ASN A 200 4.35 -9.78 -28.89
C ASN A 200 2.93 -9.86 -29.44
N LEU A 201 2.51 -8.82 -30.16
CA LEU A 201 1.11 -8.61 -30.55
C LEU A 201 0.74 -9.43 -31.79
N GLY A 202 -0.42 -10.07 -31.73
CA GLY A 202 -1.14 -10.66 -32.85
C GLY A 202 -2.46 -9.93 -33.05
N GLY A 203 -2.82 -9.67 -34.31
CA GLY A 203 -4.10 -9.08 -34.67
C GLY A 203 -4.11 -8.40 -36.03
N VAL A 204 -5.29 -8.03 -36.50
CA VAL A 204 -5.50 -7.33 -37.77
C VAL A 204 -5.69 -5.83 -37.57
N MET A 205 -5.33 -5.02 -38.57
CA MET A 205 -5.32 -3.54 -38.48
C MET A 205 -6.69 -2.96 -38.11
N GLU A 206 -7.76 -3.59 -38.57
CA GLU A 206 -9.14 -3.23 -38.27
C GLU A 206 -9.42 -3.30 -36.77
N SER A 207 -8.95 -4.36 -36.10
CA SER A 207 -9.14 -4.55 -34.65
C SER A 207 -8.40 -3.51 -33.83
N TYR A 208 -7.18 -3.13 -34.24
CA TYR A 208 -6.44 -2.05 -33.58
C TYR A 208 -7.10 -0.68 -33.76
N THR A 209 -7.60 -0.41 -34.98
CA THR A 209 -8.30 0.85 -35.28
C THR A 209 -9.58 0.95 -34.45
N TRP A 210 -10.32 -0.15 -34.33
CA TRP A 210 -11.52 -0.23 -33.50
C TRP A 210 -11.24 0.09 -32.02
N LEU A 211 -10.12 -0.41 -31.48
CA LEU A 211 -9.67 -0.12 -30.10
C LEU A 211 -9.29 1.34 -29.92
N GLN A 212 -8.49 1.89 -30.83
CA GLN A 212 -8.04 3.28 -30.74
C GLN A 212 -9.21 4.28 -30.79
N MET A 213 -10.20 4.03 -31.64
CA MET A 213 -11.41 4.87 -31.71
C MET A 213 -12.19 4.88 -30.38
N ARG A 214 -12.13 3.79 -29.61
CA ARG A 214 -12.87 3.63 -28.35
C ARG A 214 -12.05 3.94 -27.11
N ALA A 215 -10.74 4.05 -27.23
CA ALA A 215 -9.83 4.24 -26.10
C ALA A 215 -10.15 5.46 -25.24
N GLN A 216 -10.70 6.53 -25.83
CA GLN A 216 -11.03 7.77 -25.09
C GLN A 216 -12.41 7.73 -24.40
N HIS A 217 -13.20 6.67 -24.60
CA HIS A 217 -14.53 6.54 -24.02
C HIS A 217 -14.47 5.95 -22.61
N VAL A 218 -14.80 6.76 -21.60
CA VAL A 218 -14.72 6.39 -20.17
C VAL A 218 -15.82 5.43 -19.72
N ASP A 219 -16.91 5.35 -20.47
CA ASP A 219 -18.07 4.49 -20.24
C ASP A 219 -17.91 3.07 -20.81
N GLN A 220 -16.89 2.87 -21.66
CA GLN A 220 -16.63 1.58 -22.28
C GLN A 220 -15.90 0.64 -21.33
N THR A 221 -16.26 -0.65 -21.40
CA THR A 221 -15.54 -1.72 -20.70
C THR A 221 -14.95 -2.66 -21.72
N ILE A 222 -13.64 -2.91 -21.63
CA ILE A 222 -12.97 -3.94 -22.42
C ILE A 222 -12.74 -5.17 -21.57
N CYS A 223 -13.01 -6.35 -22.13
CA CYS A 223 -12.76 -7.61 -21.45
C CYS A 223 -11.48 -8.25 -22.01
N ALA A 224 -10.78 -9.00 -21.18
CA ALA A 224 -9.60 -9.76 -21.57
C ALA A 224 -9.60 -11.12 -20.90
N VAL A 225 -9.04 -12.12 -21.56
CA VAL A 225 -8.66 -13.40 -20.96
C VAL A 225 -7.15 -13.49 -20.88
N SER A 226 -6.60 -14.02 -19.79
CA SER A 226 -5.16 -14.22 -19.63
C SER A 226 -4.85 -15.57 -19.00
N ASP A 227 -3.75 -16.18 -19.45
CA ASP A 227 -3.27 -17.49 -19.01
C ASP A 227 -1.72 -17.51 -19.02
N GLY A 228 -1.15 -18.31 -18.12
CA GLY A 228 0.29 -18.43 -17.91
C GLY A 228 0.74 -19.87 -17.64
N SER A 229 1.60 -20.39 -18.52
CA SER A 229 2.06 -21.78 -18.45
C SER A 229 3.58 -21.93 -18.45
N VAL A 230 4.03 -23.02 -17.86
CA VAL A 230 5.45 -23.40 -17.77
C VAL A 230 5.58 -24.83 -18.20
N ARG A 231 6.19 -25.06 -19.37
CA ARG A 231 6.45 -26.41 -19.88
C ARG A 231 7.68 -27.04 -19.24
N ASP A 232 8.67 -26.24 -18.86
CA ASP A 232 9.90 -26.70 -18.22
C ASP A 232 10.39 -25.67 -17.18
N GLY A 233 10.34 -26.08 -15.91
CA GLY A 233 10.72 -25.28 -14.73
C GLY A 233 12.18 -24.86 -14.68
N GLN A 234 13.01 -25.28 -15.65
CA GLN A 234 14.43 -24.89 -15.74
C GLN A 234 14.74 -23.91 -16.89
N THR A 235 13.86 -23.76 -17.89
CA THR A 235 14.17 -22.97 -19.10
C THR A 235 13.35 -21.69 -19.25
N GLY A 236 12.18 -21.62 -18.63
CA GLY A 236 11.33 -20.42 -18.67
C GLY A 236 9.85 -20.73 -18.70
N GLY A 237 9.05 -19.68 -18.90
CA GLY A 237 7.60 -19.79 -19.04
C GLY A 237 7.06 -18.88 -20.13
N THR A 238 5.80 -19.10 -20.49
CA THR A 238 5.06 -18.31 -21.47
C THR A 238 3.76 -17.83 -20.87
N PHE A 239 3.35 -16.64 -21.27
CA PHE A 239 2.05 -16.07 -20.92
C PHE A 239 1.37 -15.54 -22.18
N ALA A 240 0.05 -15.50 -22.14
CA ALA A 240 -0.75 -14.96 -23.23
C ALA A 240 -1.98 -14.21 -22.68
N TRP A 241 -2.52 -13.32 -23.51
CA TRP A 241 -3.82 -12.73 -23.30
C TRP A 241 -4.50 -12.43 -24.63
N ALA A 242 -5.82 -12.37 -24.62
CA ALA A 242 -6.64 -11.95 -25.76
C ALA A 242 -7.73 -11.00 -25.30
N LEU A 243 -8.01 -9.97 -26.10
CA LEU A 243 -9.10 -9.03 -25.86
C LEU A 243 -10.40 -9.61 -26.41
N ILE A 244 -11.44 -9.53 -25.60
CA ILE A 244 -12.78 -10.04 -25.91
C ILE A 244 -13.82 -8.97 -25.62
N HIS A 245 -14.93 -9.00 -26.36
CA HIS A 245 -16.10 -8.18 -26.12
C HIS A 245 -17.21 -9.05 -25.52
N LYS A 246 -17.92 -8.49 -24.55
CA LYS A 246 -19.10 -9.12 -23.97
C LYS A 246 -20.33 -8.70 -24.78
N GLY A 247 -20.85 -9.59 -25.62
CA GLY A 247 -22.04 -9.38 -26.42
C GLY A 247 -23.31 -9.27 -25.58
N ALA A 248 -24.42 -8.89 -26.23
CA ALA A 248 -25.72 -8.68 -25.57
C ALA A 248 -26.30 -9.95 -24.91
N ASP A 249 -25.92 -11.12 -25.41
CA ASP A 249 -26.42 -12.43 -24.94
C ASP A 249 -25.50 -13.10 -23.90
N ASP A 250 -24.65 -12.33 -23.20
CA ASP A 250 -23.61 -12.84 -22.29
C ASP A 250 -22.55 -13.72 -23.00
N MET A 251 -22.55 -13.73 -24.34
CA MET A 251 -21.58 -14.42 -25.18
C MET A 251 -20.32 -13.57 -25.37
N TYR A 252 -19.15 -14.21 -25.27
CA TYR A 252 -17.86 -13.56 -25.46
C TYR A 252 -17.35 -13.75 -26.88
N GLU A 253 -17.05 -12.65 -27.57
CA GLU A 253 -16.49 -12.64 -28.91
C GLU A 253 -15.06 -12.08 -28.90
N GLN A 254 -14.16 -12.68 -29.67
CA GLN A 254 -12.80 -12.17 -29.79
C GLN A 254 -12.77 -10.86 -30.57
N ILE A 255 -12.06 -9.86 -30.04
CA ILE A 255 -11.81 -8.59 -30.73
C ILE A 255 -10.75 -8.77 -31.85
N GLY A 256 -9.97 -9.84 -31.79
CA GLY A 256 -8.88 -10.11 -32.74
C GLY A 256 -7.59 -9.36 -32.41
N VAL A 257 -7.41 -8.94 -31.15
CA VAL A 257 -6.13 -8.47 -30.61
C VAL A 257 -5.72 -9.38 -29.46
N GLU A 258 -4.56 -9.98 -29.61
CA GLU A 258 -3.96 -10.91 -28.67
C GLU A 258 -2.48 -10.59 -28.50
N ALA A 259 -1.89 -11.06 -27.40
CA ALA A 259 -0.46 -11.05 -27.27
C ALA A 259 0.05 -12.27 -26.53
N MET A 260 1.30 -12.59 -26.83
CA MET A 260 2.05 -13.62 -26.14
C MET A 260 3.42 -13.10 -25.74
N GLY A 261 3.93 -13.59 -24.62
CA GLY A 261 5.26 -13.29 -24.13
C GLY A 261 5.96 -14.51 -23.58
N ARG A 262 7.28 -14.40 -23.44
CA ARG A 262 8.12 -15.48 -22.91
C ARG A 262 9.18 -14.90 -22.01
N GLU A 263 9.29 -15.46 -20.81
CA GLU A 263 10.43 -15.24 -19.94
C GLU A 263 11.40 -16.42 -20.07
N ARG A 264 12.68 -16.14 -20.32
CA ARG A 264 13.75 -17.15 -20.29
C ARG A 264 14.54 -16.99 -19.01
N TRP A 265 14.88 -18.12 -18.39
CA TRP A 265 15.77 -18.13 -17.23
C TRP A 265 17.19 -18.47 -17.69
N GLY A 266 18.20 -17.75 -17.21
CA GLY A 266 19.61 -18.10 -17.43
C GLY A 266 20.00 -19.42 -16.74
N GLU A 267 21.27 -19.86 -16.87
CA GLU A 267 21.85 -21.15 -16.41
C GLU A 267 21.76 -21.48 -14.89
N THR A 268 20.88 -20.85 -14.14
CA THR A 268 20.60 -21.17 -12.75
C THR A 268 19.73 -22.43 -12.64
N LYS A 269 20.40 -23.58 -12.56
CA LYS A 269 19.89 -24.96 -12.38
C LYS A 269 19.28 -25.23 -10.98
N LEU A 270 18.39 -24.38 -10.49
CA LEU A 270 17.63 -24.68 -9.27
C LEU A 270 16.20 -25.06 -9.67
N ALA A 271 15.96 -26.37 -9.76
CA ALA A 271 14.66 -26.95 -10.03
C ALA A 271 13.65 -26.41 -9.02
N THR A 272 12.63 -25.70 -9.52
CA THR A 272 11.54 -25.20 -8.69
C THR A 272 10.23 -25.47 -9.42
N HIS A 273 9.46 -26.43 -8.89
CA HIS A 273 8.14 -26.80 -9.36
C HIS A 273 7.07 -25.83 -8.81
N GLU A 274 5.96 -25.69 -9.55
CA GLU A 274 4.73 -24.92 -9.26
C GLU A 274 4.82 -23.39 -9.17
N ALA A 275 5.87 -22.79 -8.62
CA ALA A 275 5.97 -21.33 -8.44
C ALA A 275 5.98 -20.52 -9.76
N HIS A 276 6.26 -21.17 -10.90
CA HIS A 276 6.46 -20.46 -12.16
C HIS A 276 5.18 -20.28 -12.99
N SER A 277 4.19 -21.18 -12.87
CA SER A 277 2.88 -20.94 -13.51
C SER A 277 2.26 -19.69 -12.88
N TYR A 278 2.32 -19.55 -11.55
CA TYR A 278 1.94 -18.32 -10.85
C TYR A 278 2.63 -17.05 -11.38
N ARG A 279 3.94 -17.11 -11.69
CA ARG A 279 4.67 -15.98 -12.29
C ARG A 279 4.17 -15.66 -13.69
N MET A 280 3.97 -16.67 -14.53
CA MET A 280 3.51 -16.46 -15.90
C MET A 280 2.08 -15.91 -15.92
N GLU A 281 1.21 -16.39 -15.04
CA GLU A 281 -0.14 -15.86 -14.85
C GLU A 281 -0.11 -14.37 -14.45
N ALA A 282 0.76 -14.02 -13.50
CA ALA A 282 0.94 -12.63 -13.08
C ALA A 282 1.54 -11.76 -14.20
N LEU A 283 2.44 -12.30 -15.03
CA LEU A 283 3.00 -11.61 -16.20
C LEU A 283 1.95 -11.39 -17.29
N GLY A 284 1.06 -12.36 -17.53
CA GLY A 284 -0.07 -12.21 -18.45
C GLY A 284 -0.99 -11.07 -18.03
N LEU A 285 -1.35 -11.02 -16.75
CA LEU A 285 -2.13 -9.92 -16.18
C LEU A 285 -1.40 -8.57 -16.30
N LEU A 286 -0.10 -8.53 -15.97
CA LEU A 286 0.69 -7.30 -16.09
C LEU A 286 0.72 -6.81 -17.54
N SER A 287 0.95 -7.73 -18.46
CA SER A 287 1.09 -7.45 -19.88
C SER A 287 -0.16 -6.80 -20.46
N VAL A 288 -1.35 -7.37 -20.22
CA VAL A 288 -2.60 -6.80 -20.75
C VAL A 288 -2.92 -5.43 -20.15
N LEU A 289 -2.76 -5.26 -18.84
CA LEU A 289 -3.02 -3.98 -18.17
C LEU A 289 -2.05 -2.90 -18.64
N HIS A 290 -0.77 -3.25 -18.75
CA HIS A 290 0.27 -2.32 -19.18
C HIS A 290 0.07 -1.93 -20.66
N TYR A 291 -0.22 -2.88 -21.55
CA TYR A 291 -0.52 -2.62 -22.96
C TYR A 291 -1.72 -1.67 -23.14
N LEU A 292 -2.83 -1.93 -22.45
CA LEU A 292 -4.03 -1.08 -22.52
C LEU A 292 -3.75 0.34 -22.03
N ARG A 293 -2.89 0.50 -21.02
CA ARG A 293 -2.50 1.81 -20.49
C ARG A 293 -1.56 2.57 -21.42
N THR A 294 -0.47 1.93 -21.88
CA THR A 294 0.62 2.65 -22.54
C THR A 294 0.44 2.74 -24.05
N GLU A 295 0.01 1.66 -24.70
CA GLU A 295 -0.13 1.62 -26.16
C GLU A 295 -1.51 2.09 -26.61
N MET A 296 -2.57 1.62 -25.96
CA MET A 296 -3.95 1.99 -26.34
C MET A 296 -4.43 3.25 -25.62
N GLN A 297 -3.79 3.66 -24.52
CA GLN A 297 -4.21 4.80 -23.69
C GLN A 297 -5.68 4.72 -23.25
N TRP A 298 -6.16 3.50 -22.95
CA TRP A 298 -7.55 3.21 -22.66
C TRP A 298 -8.04 3.89 -21.37
N GLN A 299 -9.09 4.70 -21.49
CA GLN A 299 -9.68 5.48 -20.41
C GLN A 299 -10.84 4.78 -19.69
N GLY A 300 -11.49 3.83 -20.36
CA GLY A 300 -12.60 3.05 -19.81
C GLY A 300 -12.20 2.01 -18.75
N SER A 301 -13.13 1.13 -18.38
CA SER A 301 -12.87 -0.01 -17.49
C SER A 301 -12.31 -1.23 -18.22
N VAL A 302 -11.66 -2.09 -17.45
CA VAL A 302 -11.04 -3.34 -17.89
C VAL A 302 -11.54 -4.48 -16.99
N GLU A 303 -12.04 -5.55 -17.60
CA GLU A 303 -12.39 -6.79 -16.90
C GLU A 303 -11.47 -7.92 -17.40
N VAL A 304 -10.61 -8.44 -16.52
CA VAL A 304 -9.68 -9.52 -16.87
C VAL A 304 -10.16 -10.83 -16.26
N HIS A 305 -10.23 -11.86 -17.08
CA HIS A 305 -10.69 -13.19 -16.77
C HIS A 305 -9.50 -14.16 -16.75
N MET A 306 -9.28 -14.83 -15.62
CA MET A 306 -8.21 -15.83 -15.46
C MET A 306 -8.62 -16.93 -14.48
N ASP A 307 -8.02 -18.11 -14.58
CA ASP A 307 -8.32 -19.27 -13.73
C ASP A 307 -7.41 -19.34 -12.47
N SER A 308 -6.34 -18.53 -12.45
CA SER A 308 -5.38 -18.48 -11.33
C SER A 308 -5.92 -17.74 -10.09
N LYS A 309 -6.62 -18.48 -9.23
CA LYS A 309 -7.14 -17.95 -7.95
C LYS A 309 -6.05 -17.31 -7.09
N SER A 310 -4.84 -17.86 -7.11
CA SER A 310 -3.69 -17.34 -6.35
C SER A 310 -3.27 -15.95 -6.83
N VAL A 311 -3.21 -15.71 -8.15
CA VAL A 311 -2.91 -14.39 -8.71
C VAL A 311 -4.02 -13.40 -8.38
N ILE A 312 -5.29 -13.81 -8.49
CA ILE A 312 -6.44 -12.96 -8.15
C ILE A 312 -6.38 -12.52 -6.67
N ASP A 313 -6.16 -13.47 -5.77
CA ASP A 313 -6.12 -13.19 -4.33
C ASP A 313 -4.91 -12.31 -3.94
N THR A 314 -3.76 -12.51 -4.60
CA THR A 314 -2.60 -11.63 -4.43
C THR A 314 -2.86 -10.24 -5.00
N TYR A 315 -3.45 -10.13 -6.19
CA TYR A 315 -3.78 -8.84 -6.80
C TYR A 315 -4.72 -8.03 -5.91
N LYS A 316 -5.73 -8.65 -5.30
CA LYS A 316 -6.62 -8.00 -4.31
C LYS A 316 -5.83 -7.38 -3.15
N LYS A 317 -4.84 -8.12 -2.61
CA LYS A 317 -4.02 -7.72 -1.46
C LYS A 317 -2.80 -6.86 -1.81
N CYS A 318 -2.45 -6.73 -3.09
CA CYS A 318 -1.24 -6.07 -3.61
C CYS A 318 -1.10 -4.60 -3.16
N ARG A 319 -2.20 -3.95 -2.76
CA ARG A 319 -2.22 -2.58 -2.20
C ARG A 319 -1.55 -2.48 -0.81
N TYR A 320 -1.46 -3.57 -0.05
CA TYR A 320 -1.12 -3.56 1.39
C TYR A 320 0.16 -4.33 1.75
N THR A 321 0.81 -4.96 0.78
CA THR A 321 1.97 -5.82 1.03
C THR A 321 3.28 -5.02 1.09
N GLN A 322 3.77 -4.75 2.31
CA GLN A 322 5.10 -4.16 2.54
C GLN A 322 6.22 -4.99 1.90
N ARG A 323 7.26 -4.32 1.38
CA ARG A 323 8.48 -4.92 0.78
C ARG A 323 9.07 -6.08 1.58
N ALA A 324 8.90 -6.07 2.91
CA ALA A 324 9.42 -7.06 3.84
C ALA A 324 8.90 -8.50 3.61
N LYS A 325 7.66 -8.67 3.12
CA LYS A 325 7.08 -10.00 2.86
C LYS A 325 7.49 -10.61 1.52
N TRP A 326 8.13 -9.82 0.65
CA TRP A 326 8.56 -10.23 -0.69
C TRP A 326 10.02 -10.66 -0.75
N HIS A 327 10.78 -10.57 0.37
CA HIS A 327 12.23 -10.76 0.40
C HIS A 327 12.74 -12.17 0.04
N ARG A 328 11.85 -13.14 -0.22
CA ARG A 328 12.22 -14.49 -0.66
C ARG A 328 11.52 -14.96 -1.95
N GLN A 329 10.77 -14.10 -2.66
CA GLN A 329 10.02 -14.49 -3.85
C GLN A 329 10.66 -13.96 -5.14
N ARG A 330 10.83 -14.86 -6.11
CA ARG A 330 11.28 -14.60 -7.49
C ARG A 330 10.41 -13.55 -8.20
N ASP A 331 9.19 -13.35 -7.73
CA ASP A 331 8.12 -12.58 -8.41
C ASP A 331 7.98 -11.11 -7.99
N LYS A 332 8.92 -10.62 -7.20
CA LYS A 332 8.87 -9.27 -6.63
C LYS A 332 8.81 -8.17 -7.69
N ASP A 333 9.52 -8.35 -8.80
CA ASP A 333 9.56 -7.44 -9.93
C ASP A 333 8.20 -7.31 -10.62
N VAL A 334 7.56 -8.45 -10.93
CA VAL A 334 6.23 -8.51 -11.55
C VAL A 334 5.18 -7.87 -10.64
N TRP A 335 5.20 -8.21 -9.34
CA TRP A 335 4.25 -7.64 -8.38
C TRP A 335 4.50 -6.15 -8.08
N LYS A 336 5.74 -5.67 -8.21
CA LYS A 336 6.02 -4.22 -8.14
C LYS A 336 5.38 -3.50 -9.32
N ALA A 337 5.51 -4.04 -10.53
CA ALA A 337 4.91 -3.45 -11.73
C ALA A 337 3.37 -3.52 -11.68
N LEU A 338 2.79 -4.66 -11.27
CA LEU A 338 1.33 -4.80 -11.09
C LEU A 338 0.77 -3.85 -10.04
N LYS A 339 1.53 -3.50 -9.01
CA LYS A 339 1.12 -2.48 -8.04
C LYS A 339 0.94 -1.13 -8.74
N ASN A 340 1.88 -0.73 -9.59
CA ASN A 340 1.82 0.54 -10.32
C ASN A 340 0.62 0.55 -11.28
N GLU A 341 0.39 -0.55 -12.00
CA GLU A 341 -0.81 -0.69 -12.84
C GLU A 341 -2.09 -0.60 -11.99
N LYS A 342 -2.15 -1.29 -10.84
CA LYS A 342 -3.32 -1.23 -9.94
C LYS A 342 -3.60 0.20 -9.43
N ILE A 343 -2.56 1.00 -9.18
CA ILE A 343 -2.72 2.42 -8.80
C ILE A 343 -3.34 3.21 -9.96
N HIS A 344 -2.82 3.04 -11.18
CA HIS A 344 -3.33 3.72 -12.37
C HIS A 344 -4.80 3.37 -12.67
N TRP A 345 -5.13 2.07 -12.64
CA TRP A 345 -6.47 1.60 -12.97
C TRP A 345 -7.47 1.84 -11.84
N GLY A 346 -7.04 1.84 -10.57
CA GLY A 346 -7.92 2.06 -9.44
C GLY A 346 -9.10 1.08 -9.42
N ASN A 347 -10.33 1.61 -9.42
CA ASN A 347 -11.55 0.81 -9.47
C ASN A 347 -11.98 0.42 -10.91
N ARG A 348 -11.24 0.87 -11.94
CA ARG A 348 -11.56 0.59 -13.35
C ARG A 348 -11.08 -0.79 -13.80
N ALA A 349 -10.17 -1.44 -13.09
CA ALA A 349 -9.74 -2.80 -13.39
C ALA A 349 -10.37 -3.80 -12.41
N LYS A 350 -11.11 -4.78 -12.94
CA LYS A 350 -11.66 -5.90 -12.17
C LYS A 350 -11.10 -7.22 -12.69
N ILE A 351 -10.68 -8.08 -11.76
CA ILE A 351 -10.13 -9.41 -12.11
C ILE A 351 -11.11 -10.47 -11.63
N HIS A 352 -11.62 -11.25 -12.58
CA HIS A 352 -12.63 -12.27 -12.38
C HIS A 352 -12.00 -13.66 -12.43
N GLN A 353 -12.45 -14.53 -11.52
CA GLN A 353 -12.09 -15.94 -11.56
C GLN A 353 -12.97 -16.63 -12.59
N CYS A 354 -12.37 -17.18 -13.65
CA CYS A 354 -13.08 -18.09 -14.54
C CYS A 354 -13.06 -19.49 -13.94
N ALA A 355 -14.24 -20.02 -13.62
CA ALA A 355 -14.40 -21.43 -13.34
C ALA A 355 -14.47 -22.17 -14.67
N ILE A 356 -13.32 -22.58 -15.21
CA ILE A 356 -13.33 -23.63 -16.22
C ILE A 356 -13.53 -24.93 -15.42
N THR A 357 -14.76 -25.46 -15.42
CA THR A 357 -14.98 -26.88 -15.16
C THR A 357 -14.14 -27.65 -16.18
N LYS A 358 -12.99 -28.17 -15.73
CA LYS A 358 -12.15 -29.06 -16.50
C LYS A 358 -12.89 -30.36 -16.84
#